data_AF-A0A250I908-F1
#
_entry.id   AF-A0A250I908-F1
#
_cell.length_a   1.000
_cell.length_b   1.000
_cell.length_c   1.000
_cell.angle_alpha   90.00
_cell.angle_beta   90.00
_cell.angle_gamma   90.00
#
_symmetry.space_group_name_H-M   'P 1'
#
loop_
_entity.id
_entity.type
_entity.pdbx_description
1 polymer ?
#
loop_
_entity_poly.entity_id
_entity_poly.type
_entity_poly.pdbx_seq_one_letter_code
_entity_poly.pdbx_strand_id
1 'polypeptide(L)'
;MGDAVGTRERGWALAAGLALLLWPRTPEHFNPCGGLGESPSFTDGKELSWGVIAYPMPEKPFKEQRTPPCMPGLEVEIRGGCWVQAAQSAPCPRGSAEYQGKCYVAVKKLEPVPRSVRP
;
A
#
# COMPACT_ATOMS: atom_id res chain seq x y z
N MET A 1 -32.38 75.93 0.27
CA MET A 1 -32.05 75.80 -1.16
C MET A 1 -30.87 74.83 -1.24
N GLY A 2 -30.94 73.57 -1.64
CA GLY A 2 -31.90 72.91 -2.53
C GLY A 2 -31.27 72.65 -3.89
N ASP A 3 -30.13 71.93 -3.96
CA ASP A 3 -29.56 71.40 -5.20
C ASP A 3 -28.65 70.20 -4.89
N ALA A 4 -28.98 69.03 -5.47
CA ALA A 4 -28.02 68.14 -6.13
C ALA A 4 -28.73 66.85 -6.56
N VAL A 5 -29.04 66.84 -7.85
CA VAL A 5 -29.36 65.72 -8.76
C VAL A 5 -28.72 64.37 -8.36
N GLY A 6 -29.58 63.37 -8.10
CA GLY A 6 -29.19 61.98 -7.85
C GLY A 6 -28.88 61.24 -9.15
N THR A 7 -27.71 60.60 -9.17
CA THR A 7 -27.03 60.03 -10.33
C THR A 7 -27.57 58.68 -10.79
N ARG A 8 -27.97 58.67 -12.07
CA ARG A 8 -27.89 57.63 -13.11
C ARG A 8 -27.39 56.23 -12.69
N GLU A 9 -28.33 55.30 -12.64
CA GLU A 9 -28.17 53.85 -12.78
C GLU A 9 -27.25 53.49 -13.97
N ARG A 10 -26.22 52.66 -13.73
CA ARG A 10 -25.56 51.86 -14.78
C ARG A 10 -25.21 50.49 -14.21
N GLY A 11 -26.04 49.51 -14.57
CA GLY A 11 -25.86 48.10 -14.25
C GLY A 11 -24.55 47.54 -14.81
N TRP A 12 -23.96 46.62 -14.05
CA TRP A 12 -22.91 45.73 -14.51
C TRP A 12 -23.52 44.58 -15.30
N ALA A 13 -23.04 44.39 -16.53
CA ALA A 13 -23.32 43.19 -17.29
C ALA A 13 -22.04 42.73 -18.02
N LEU A 14 -21.55 41.58 -17.52
CA LEU A 14 -20.94 40.47 -18.24
C LEU A 14 -19.53 40.65 -18.85
N ALA A 15 -18.59 39.83 -18.38
CA ALA A 15 -17.98 38.72 -19.15
C ALA A 15 -16.52 38.47 -18.75
N ALA A 16 -16.27 37.51 -17.85
CA ALA A 16 -14.95 36.90 -17.69
C ALA A 16 -15.05 35.52 -16.99
N GLY A 17 -15.84 34.60 -17.55
CA GLY A 17 -16.12 33.29 -16.95
C GLY A 17 -15.64 32.05 -17.72
N LEU A 18 -14.93 32.22 -18.84
CA LEU A 18 -14.66 31.12 -19.79
C LEU A 18 -13.19 30.98 -20.22
N ALA A 19 -12.24 31.52 -19.45
CA ALA A 19 -10.80 31.41 -19.75
C ALA A 19 -10.01 30.50 -18.78
N LEU A 20 -10.65 29.90 -17.77
CA LEU A 20 -9.98 29.04 -16.76
C LEU A 20 -10.05 27.53 -17.05
N LEU A 21 -10.80 27.10 -18.09
CA LEU A 21 -10.98 25.68 -18.42
C LEU A 21 -10.01 25.17 -19.52
N LEU A 22 -9.22 26.05 -20.12
CA LEU A 22 -8.25 25.73 -21.19
C LEU A 22 -6.79 25.96 -20.76
N TRP A 23 -6.52 26.08 -19.46
CA TRP A 23 -5.14 26.02 -18.99
C TRP A 23 -4.70 24.55 -18.96
N PRO A 24 -3.63 24.16 -19.66
CA PRO A 24 -3.02 22.86 -19.45
C PRO A 24 -2.58 22.83 -17.99
N ARG A 25 -3.07 21.86 -17.22
CA ARG A 25 -2.44 21.53 -15.94
C ARG A 25 -1.01 21.18 -16.28
N THR A 26 -0.06 22.00 -15.85
CA THR A 26 1.33 21.59 -15.75
C THR A 26 1.33 20.30 -14.94
N PRO A 27 1.84 19.18 -15.48
CA PRO A 27 2.08 18.02 -14.64
C PRO A 27 3.07 18.49 -13.59
N GLU A 28 2.63 18.49 -12.33
CA GLU A 28 3.46 18.79 -11.18
C GLU A 28 4.77 18.04 -11.35
N HIS A 29 5.84 18.82 -11.46
CA HIS A 29 7.21 18.35 -11.49
C HIS A 29 7.36 17.31 -10.37
N PHE A 30 7.72 16.09 -10.75
CA PHE A 30 8.40 15.21 -9.80
C PHE A 30 9.65 15.96 -9.35
N ASN A 31 9.60 16.53 -8.14
CA ASN A 31 10.79 16.93 -7.41
C ASN A 31 11.25 15.72 -6.60
N PRO A 32 12.22 14.92 -7.08
CA PRO A 32 13.00 14.13 -6.16
C PRO A 32 14.02 15.06 -5.47
N CYS A 33 14.15 14.84 -4.16
CA CYS A 33 15.19 15.35 -3.28
C CYS A 33 15.03 16.79 -2.77
N GLY A 34 14.53 16.89 -1.53
CA GLY A 34 14.75 18.06 -0.67
C GLY A 34 14.12 17.92 0.71
N GLY A 35 14.97 17.84 1.75
CA GLY A 35 14.59 18.26 3.11
C GLY A 35 14.75 17.22 4.21
N LEU A 36 15.98 17.01 4.68
CA LEU A 36 16.24 16.51 6.03
C LEU A 36 15.82 17.60 7.02
N GLY A 37 14.55 17.59 7.40
CA GLY A 37 14.04 18.23 8.60
C GLY A 37 13.47 17.12 9.46
N GLU A 38 14.28 16.54 10.35
CA GLU A 38 13.82 15.52 11.30
C GLU A 38 12.98 16.20 12.40
N SER A 39 11.73 16.49 12.06
CA SER A 39 10.64 16.51 13.04
C SER A 39 10.03 15.10 13.05
N PRO A 40 9.78 14.47 14.21
CA PRO A 40 9.10 13.19 14.24
C PRO A 40 7.75 13.33 13.53
N SER A 41 7.58 12.65 12.41
CA SER A 41 6.31 12.59 11.72
C SER A 41 5.40 11.62 12.48
N PHE A 42 4.48 12.19 13.25
CA PHE A 42 3.43 11.42 13.90
C PHE A 42 2.40 11.03 12.84
N THR A 43 2.26 9.73 12.58
CA THR A 43 1.16 9.20 11.79
C THR A 43 -0.06 9.03 12.68
N ASP A 44 -1.24 9.44 12.22
CA ASP A 44 -2.50 9.39 12.99
C ASP A 44 -3.09 7.97 13.15
N GLY A 45 -2.39 6.94 12.67
CA GLY A 45 -2.79 5.53 12.75
C GLY A 45 -4.01 5.17 11.87
N LYS A 46 -4.73 6.17 11.35
CA LYS A 46 -5.90 5.99 10.49
C LYS A 46 -5.48 5.58 9.08
N GLU A 47 -4.35 6.08 8.60
CA GLU A 47 -3.75 5.69 7.31
C GLU A 47 -3.34 4.20 7.25
N LEU A 48 -2.96 3.61 8.40
CA LEU A 48 -2.61 2.17 8.49
C LEU A 48 -3.83 1.24 8.37
N SER A 49 -5.05 1.80 8.50
CA SER A 49 -6.31 1.06 8.37
C SER A 49 -6.79 0.92 6.93
N TRP A 50 -6.15 1.60 5.96
CA TRP A 50 -6.48 1.47 4.54
C TRP A 50 -5.88 0.19 3.95
N GLY A 51 -6.59 -0.92 4.22
CA GLY A 51 -6.71 -2.01 3.25
C GLY A 51 -5.46 -2.85 3.06
N VAL A 52 -4.81 -3.27 4.15
CA VAL A 52 -3.97 -4.46 4.08
C VAL A 52 -4.92 -5.65 3.95
N ILE A 53 -5.29 -5.97 2.71
CA ILE A 53 -6.09 -7.15 2.36
C ILE A 53 -5.23 -8.36 2.74
N ALA A 54 -5.43 -8.88 3.94
CA ALA A 54 -4.87 -10.14 4.37
C ALA A 54 -5.46 -11.22 3.46
N TYR A 55 -4.62 -11.91 2.70
CA TYR A 55 -5.08 -12.99 1.84
C TYR A 55 -5.36 -14.23 2.72
N PRO A 56 -6.54 -14.87 2.62
CA PRO A 56 -6.82 -16.08 3.39
C PRO A 56 -5.86 -17.20 3.00
N MET A 57 -5.43 -18.02 3.96
CA MET A 57 -4.52 -19.13 3.65
C MET A 57 -5.11 -20.10 2.61
N PRO A 58 -4.36 -20.42 1.52
CA PRO A 58 -4.83 -21.35 0.49
C PRO A 58 -5.17 -22.73 1.05
N GLU A 59 -6.13 -23.41 0.43
CA GLU A 59 -6.47 -24.81 0.79
C GLU A 59 -5.35 -25.81 0.45
N LYS A 60 -4.51 -25.49 -0.54
CA LYS A 60 -3.40 -26.31 -1.02
C LYS A 60 -2.11 -25.48 -1.09
N PRO A 61 -0.93 -26.09 -0.89
CA PRO A 61 0.34 -25.36 -0.97
C PRO A 61 0.56 -24.74 -2.35
N PHE A 62 1.30 -23.63 -2.41
CA PHE A 62 1.74 -23.08 -3.69
C PHE A 62 2.69 -24.08 -4.40
N LYS A 63 2.75 -24.01 -5.73
CA LYS A 63 3.57 -24.92 -6.54
C LYS A 63 5.05 -24.90 -6.15
N GLU A 64 5.55 -23.72 -5.77
CA GLU A 64 6.93 -23.48 -5.36
C GLU A 64 7.14 -23.52 -3.84
N GLN A 65 6.08 -23.79 -3.06
CA GLN A 65 6.15 -23.89 -1.60
C GLN A 65 6.72 -25.23 -1.17
N ARG A 66 7.55 -25.23 -0.14
CA ARG A 66 8.04 -26.42 0.53
C ARG A 66 6.85 -27.15 1.16
N THR A 67 6.74 -28.43 0.85
CA THR A 67 5.88 -29.39 1.55
C THR A 67 6.71 -30.11 2.61
N PRO A 68 6.08 -30.81 3.57
CA PRO A 68 6.79 -31.63 4.54
C PRO A 68 7.89 -32.51 3.91
N PRO A 69 9.01 -32.72 4.62
CA PRO A 69 9.26 -32.34 6.03
C PRO A 69 9.57 -30.85 6.22
N CYS A 70 8.93 -30.23 7.22
CA CYS A 70 9.19 -28.84 7.62
C CYS A 70 10.34 -28.75 8.62
N MET A 71 11.02 -27.61 8.66
CA MET A 71 12.15 -27.38 9.57
C MET A 71 11.66 -27.30 11.04
N PRO A 72 12.08 -28.23 11.92
CA PRO A 72 11.63 -28.25 13.31
C PRO A 72 11.97 -26.96 14.05
N GLY A 73 11.03 -26.45 14.85
CA GLY A 73 11.21 -25.25 15.68
C GLY A 73 11.10 -23.91 14.93
N LEU A 74 11.10 -23.91 13.60
CA LEU A 74 10.95 -22.71 12.77
C LEU A 74 9.68 -22.73 11.93
N GLU A 75 9.38 -23.89 11.35
CA GLU A 75 8.30 -24.06 10.36
C GLU A 75 7.19 -24.93 10.94
N VAL A 76 5.94 -24.56 10.64
CA VAL A 76 4.76 -25.35 10.98
C VAL A 76 4.10 -25.89 9.71
N GLU A 77 3.65 -27.14 9.78
CA GLU A 77 2.85 -27.72 8.70
C GLU A 77 1.40 -27.25 8.83
N ILE A 78 0.91 -26.55 7.82
CA ILE A 78 -0.49 -26.14 7.72
C ILE A 78 -0.95 -26.40 6.29
N ARG A 79 -2.04 -27.17 6.14
CA ARG A 79 -2.64 -27.55 4.85
C ARG A 79 -1.61 -28.16 3.86
N GLY A 80 -0.69 -28.97 4.39
CA GLY A 80 0.33 -29.68 3.61
C GLY A 80 1.51 -28.82 3.13
N GLY A 81 1.59 -27.55 3.54
CA GLY A 81 2.70 -26.64 3.25
C GLY A 81 3.46 -26.26 4.51
N CYS A 82 4.73 -25.92 4.35
CA CYS A 82 5.55 -25.38 5.43
C CYS A 82 5.41 -23.85 5.49
N TRP A 83 5.19 -23.34 6.70
CA TRP A 83 4.95 -21.93 6.96
C TRP A 83 5.78 -21.44 8.13
N VAL A 84 6.24 -20.18 8.08
CA VAL A 84 6.81 -19.48 9.23
C VAL A 84 5.76 -18.55 9.80
N GLN A 85 5.48 -18.66 11.10
CA GLN A 85 4.57 -17.73 11.77
C GLN A 85 5.29 -16.39 11.97
N ALA A 86 4.68 -15.30 11.50
CA ALA A 86 5.13 -13.96 11.82
C ALA A 86 4.75 -13.59 13.25
N ALA A 87 5.53 -12.72 13.88
CA ALA A 87 5.25 -12.23 15.23
C ALA A 87 3.97 -11.38 15.29
N GLN A 88 3.62 -10.70 14.20
CA GLN A 88 2.40 -9.90 14.13
C GLN A 88 1.15 -10.77 13.92
N SER A 89 0.04 -10.31 14.48
CA SER A 89 -1.30 -10.81 14.19
C SER A 89 -1.94 -10.05 13.02
N ALA A 90 -3.13 -10.50 12.61
CA ALA A 90 -3.94 -9.78 11.64
C ALA A 90 -4.18 -8.31 12.07
N PRO A 91 -4.25 -7.34 11.12
CA PRO A 91 -4.20 -7.51 9.66
C PRO A 91 -2.79 -7.89 9.17
N CYS A 92 -2.73 -8.92 8.34
CA CYS A 92 -1.48 -9.52 7.90
C CYS A 92 -0.83 -8.73 6.75
N PRO A 93 0.49 -8.49 6.78
CA PRO A 93 1.18 -7.68 5.77
C PRO A 93 1.14 -8.38 4.41
N ARG A 94 1.35 -7.60 3.34
CA ARG A 94 1.46 -8.15 1.99
C ARG A 94 2.50 -9.27 1.93
N GLY A 95 2.17 -10.34 1.22
CA GLY A 95 3.04 -11.52 1.08
C GLY A 95 2.91 -12.54 2.22
N SER A 96 2.03 -12.31 3.19
CA SER A 96 1.65 -13.30 4.20
C SER A 96 0.18 -13.71 4.06
N ALA A 97 -0.12 -14.90 4.55
CA ALA A 97 -1.46 -15.46 4.59
C ALA A 97 -2.01 -15.42 6.02
N GLU A 98 -3.28 -15.06 6.17
CA GLU A 98 -3.98 -15.16 7.45
C GLU A 98 -4.49 -16.59 7.67
N TYR A 99 -4.22 -17.13 8.85
CA TYR A 99 -4.85 -18.36 9.33
C TYR A 99 -5.10 -18.25 10.84
N GLN A 100 -6.37 -18.36 11.25
CA GLN A 100 -6.79 -18.28 12.66
C GLN A 100 -6.31 -16.99 13.35
N GLY A 101 -6.41 -15.84 12.68
CA GLY A 101 -6.00 -14.53 13.21
C GLY A 101 -4.49 -14.29 13.29
N LYS A 102 -3.68 -15.24 12.82
CA LYS A 102 -2.21 -15.17 12.77
C LYS A 102 -1.73 -15.04 11.33
N CYS A 103 -0.53 -14.50 11.17
CA CYS A 103 0.09 -14.28 9.87
C CYS A 103 1.19 -15.29 9.59
N TYR A 104 1.19 -15.85 8.38
CA TYR A 104 2.11 -16.91 7.99
C TYR A 104 2.77 -16.60 6.65
N VAL A 105 4.07 -16.85 6.55
CA VAL A 105 4.83 -16.71 5.31
C VAL A 105 5.13 -18.11 4.76
N ALA A 106 4.80 -18.33 3.48
CA ALA A 106 5.06 -19.59 2.81
C ALA A 106 6.57 -19.81 2.62
N VAL A 107 7.07 -20.97 3.01
CA VAL A 107 8.48 -21.34 2.82
C VAL A 107 8.69 -21.83 1.40
N LYS A 108 9.64 -21.26 0.65
CA LYS A 108 9.98 -21.74 -0.70
C LYS A 108 10.72 -23.09 -0.63
N LYS A 109 10.54 -23.95 -1.64
CA LYS A 109 11.37 -25.14 -1.85
C LYS A 109 12.87 -24.77 -1.86
N LEU A 110 13.71 -25.63 -1.30
CA LEU A 110 15.16 -25.51 -1.48
C LEU A 110 15.50 -25.82 -2.93
N GLU A 111 16.31 -25.00 -3.56
CA GLU A 111 16.88 -25.36 -4.85
C GLU A 111 17.89 -26.50 -4.62
N PRO A 112 17.81 -27.60 -5.39
CA PRO A 112 18.78 -28.68 -5.28
C PRO A 112 20.17 -28.13 -5.59
N VAL A 113 21.11 -28.30 -4.66
CA VAL A 113 22.52 -27.99 -4.95
C VAL A 113 23.01 -28.99 -6.01
N PRO A 114 23.61 -28.53 -7.12
CA PRO A 114 24.23 -29.43 -8.08
C PRO A 114 25.28 -30.30 -7.38
N ARG A 115 25.12 -31.61 -7.44
CA ARG A 115 26.11 -32.56 -6.93
C ARG A 115 26.83 -33.22 -8.09
N SER A 116 28.15 -33.19 -8.06
CA SER A 116 28.98 -33.97 -8.99
C SER A 116 28.80 -35.45 -8.68
N VAL A 117 28.53 -36.25 -9.71
CA VAL A 117 28.59 -37.71 -9.61
C VAL A 117 30.06 -38.08 -9.77
N ARG A 118 30.68 -38.65 -8.72
CA ARG A 118 32.04 -39.19 -8.86
C ARG A 118 31.98 -40.44 -9.77
N PRO A 119 32.86 -40.56 -10.78
CA PRO A 119 32.95 -41.75 -11.63
C PRO A 119 33.34 -43.01 -10.86
#